data_AF-A0A2N1MQQ1-F1
#
_entry.id   AF-A0A2N1MQQ1-F1
#
_cell.length_a   1.000
_cell.length_b   1.000
_cell.length_c   1.000
_cell.angle_alpha   90.00
_cell.angle_beta   90.00
_cell.angle_gamma   90.00
#
_symmetry.space_group_name_H-M   'P 1'
#
loop_
_entity.id
_entity.type
_entity.pdbx_description
1 polymer ?
#
loop_
_entity_poly.entity_id
_entity_poly.type
_entity_poly.pdbx_seq_one_letter_code
_entity_poly.pdbx_strand_id
1 'polypeptide(L)'
;MINDFHIIKNFLPTFSIQENDIKKLARKSGTTQEGLPPALNNHETAALALKALKRDKNMLALVFHWDPAGFNDVATFPNNRNRVVGQNLAAVITNLTASGARNYNNIIFTFPNGASIGTWKQQIDTNIPWVRSQTRIPNVIHTVMRINRVTECDTGTPSSAFDLEDFSDVFN
;
A
#
# COMPACT_ATOMS: atom_id res chain seq x y z
N MET A 1 -16.23 -59.60 -18.41
CA MET A 1 -15.45 -59.22 -17.21
C MET A 1 -14.61 -58.01 -17.58
N ILE A 2 -15.02 -56.86 -17.02
CA ILE A 2 -14.36 -55.59 -16.71
C ILE A 2 -13.36 -54.97 -17.72
N ASN A 3 -13.71 -53.73 -18.09
CA ASN A 3 -13.02 -52.73 -18.90
C ASN A 3 -11.64 -52.29 -18.35
N ASP A 4 -10.63 -52.25 -19.21
CA ASP A 4 -9.40 -51.47 -19.00
C ASP A 4 -9.60 -50.03 -19.50
N PHE A 5 -10.11 -49.15 -18.63
CA PHE A 5 -10.07 -47.71 -18.86
C PHE A 5 -8.71 -47.17 -18.42
N HIS A 6 -7.93 -46.71 -19.39
CA HIS A 6 -6.77 -45.83 -19.20
C HIS A 6 -7.23 -44.53 -18.51
N ILE A 7 -7.06 -44.43 -17.19
CA ILE A 7 -7.22 -43.16 -16.47
C ILE A 7 -5.86 -42.45 -16.49
N ILE A 8 -5.77 -41.45 -17.38
CA ILE A 8 -4.75 -40.41 -17.32
C ILE A 8 -4.87 -39.76 -15.93
N LYS A 9 -3.88 -39.99 -15.07
CA LYS A 9 -3.74 -39.27 -13.80
C LYS A 9 -3.43 -37.81 -14.13
N ASN A 10 -4.47 -37.00 -14.24
CA ASN A 10 -4.34 -35.55 -14.25
C ASN A 10 -3.56 -35.15 -12.99
N PHE A 11 -2.34 -34.68 -13.21
CA PHE A 11 -1.47 -34.13 -12.20
C PHE A 11 -2.08 -32.79 -11.77
N LEU A 12 -3.01 -32.83 -10.81
CA LEU A 12 -3.43 -31.63 -10.11
C LEU A 12 -2.22 -31.17 -9.27
N PRO A 13 -1.66 -29.97 -9.52
CA PRO A 13 -0.62 -29.47 -8.63
C PRO A 13 -1.23 -29.32 -7.24
N THR A 14 -0.59 -29.96 -6.27
CA THR A 14 -0.86 -29.83 -4.85
C THR A 14 -0.80 -28.34 -4.47
N PHE A 15 -1.95 -27.72 -4.26
CA PHE A 15 -2.08 -26.47 -3.51
C PHE A 15 -1.70 -26.75 -2.06
N SER A 16 -0.41 -26.77 -1.76
CA SER A 16 0.07 -26.69 -0.40
C SER A 16 -0.42 -25.37 0.19
N ILE A 17 -1.09 -25.46 1.34
CA ILE A 17 -1.75 -24.40 2.10
C ILE A 17 -0.76 -23.28 2.43
N GLN A 18 -0.55 -22.34 1.51
CA GLN A 18 -0.10 -21.00 1.86
C GLN A 18 -1.31 -20.31 2.44
N GLU A 19 -1.25 -19.99 3.72
CA GLU A 19 -2.14 -18.98 4.28
C GLU A 19 -2.09 -17.76 3.36
N ASN A 20 -3.19 -17.47 2.64
CA ASN A 20 -3.27 -16.33 1.73
C ASN A 20 -2.76 -15.10 2.48
N ASP A 21 -1.71 -14.45 2.00
CA ASP A 21 -1.05 -13.33 2.71
C ASP A 21 -2.05 -12.23 3.13
N ILE A 22 -3.16 -12.10 2.41
CA ILE A 22 -4.32 -11.28 2.78
C ILE A 22 -4.92 -11.73 4.12
N LYS A 23 -5.24 -13.02 4.30
CA LYS A 23 -5.75 -13.59 5.57
C LYS A 23 -4.75 -13.39 6.71
N LYS A 24 -3.46 -13.59 6.42
CA LYS A 24 -2.41 -13.41 7.42
C LYS A 24 -2.29 -11.96 7.87
N LEU A 25 -2.33 -11.03 6.94
CA LEU A 25 -2.29 -9.59 7.20
C LEU A 25 -3.54 -9.16 7.98
N ALA A 26 -4.73 -9.56 7.53
CA ALA A 26 -5.99 -9.30 8.22
C ALA A 26 -5.95 -9.77 9.69
N ARG A 27 -5.56 -11.02 9.94
CA ARG A 27 -5.41 -11.57 11.30
C ARG A 27 -4.42 -10.76 12.14
N LYS A 28 -3.26 -10.40 11.56
CA LYS A 28 -2.26 -9.60 12.28
C LYS A 28 -2.73 -8.18 12.56
N SER A 29 -3.63 -7.67 11.75
CA SER A 29 -4.29 -6.37 11.92
C SER A 29 -5.57 -6.44 12.75
N GLY A 30 -5.91 -7.59 13.35
CA GLY A 30 -7.12 -7.75 14.16
C GLY A 30 -8.44 -7.60 13.38
N THR A 31 -8.43 -7.80 12.07
CA THR A 31 -9.58 -7.60 11.17
C THR A 31 -9.86 -8.82 10.28
N THR A 32 -10.94 -8.79 9.52
CA THR A 32 -11.24 -9.79 8.48
C THR A 32 -10.66 -9.37 7.12
N GLN A 33 -10.74 -10.22 6.10
CA GLN A 33 -10.23 -9.87 4.77
C GLN A 33 -10.98 -8.69 4.16
N GLU A 34 -12.29 -8.61 4.41
CA GLU A 34 -13.18 -7.55 3.94
C GLU A 34 -12.91 -6.23 4.67
N GLY A 35 -12.38 -6.30 5.89
CA GLY A 35 -11.97 -5.14 6.67
C GLY A 35 -10.57 -4.62 6.32
N LEU A 36 -9.86 -5.25 5.37
CA LEU A 36 -8.63 -4.69 4.85
C LEU A 36 -8.92 -3.58 3.83
N PRO A 37 -8.08 -2.53 3.79
CA PRO A 37 -8.22 -1.48 2.80
C PRO A 37 -8.01 -2.05 1.38
N PRO A 38 -8.65 -1.45 0.35
CA PRO A 38 -8.61 -1.98 -1.02
C PRO A 38 -7.20 -2.28 -1.55
N ALA A 39 -6.22 -1.42 -1.26
CA ALA A 39 -4.83 -1.63 -1.69
C ALA A 39 -4.18 -2.90 -1.10
N LEU A 40 -4.62 -3.35 0.08
CA LEU A 40 -4.13 -4.55 0.75
C LEU A 40 -4.99 -5.80 0.47
N ASN A 41 -6.10 -5.65 -0.25
CA ASN A 41 -6.95 -6.76 -0.70
C ASN A 41 -6.45 -7.36 -2.03
N ASN A 42 -5.12 -7.42 -2.20
CA ASN A 42 -4.44 -8.04 -3.31
C ASN A 42 -3.29 -8.88 -2.75
N HIS A 43 -3.13 -10.12 -3.24
CA HIS A 43 -2.16 -11.05 -2.69
C HIS A 43 -0.72 -10.54 -2.79
N GLU A 44 -0.32 -9.96 -3.93
CA GLU A 44 1.02 -9.45 -4.15
C GLU A 44 1.31 -8.25 -3.25
N THR A 45 0.37 -7.31 -3.13
CA THR A 45 0.53 -6.15 -2.24
C THR A 45 0.58 -6.57 -0.78
N ALA A 46 -0.28 -7.50 -0.35
CA ALA A 46 -0.27 -8.02 1.02
C ALA A 46 1.05 -8.75 1.34
N ALA A 47 1.56 -9.56 0.42
CA ALA A 47 2.84 -10.25 0.55
C ALA A 47 4.01 -9.25 0.65
N LEU A 48 4.00 -8.21 -0.18
CA LEU A 48 5.00 -7.14 -0.14
C LEU A 48 4.93 -6.33 1.15
N ALA A 49 3.73 -6.02 1.65
CA ALA A 49 3.55 -5.31 2.91
C ALA A 49 4.12 -6.14 4.08
N LEU A 50 3.77 -7.43 4.15
CA LEU A 50 4.33 -8.34 5.15
C LEU A 50 5.85 -8.46 5.04
N LYS A 51 6.41 -8.50 3.82
CA LYS A 51 7.86 -8.56 3.60
C LYS A 51 8.55 -7.27 4.04
N ALA A 52 8.00 -6.11 3.69
CA ALA A 52 8.53 -4.80 4.05
C ALA A 52 8.53 -4.62 5.57
N LEU A 53 7.41 -4.94 6.23
CA LEU A 53 7.23 -4.82 7.67
C LEU A 53 8.06 -5.84 8.47
N LYS A 54 8.42 -7.00 7.89
CA LYS A 54 9.30 -7.98 8.55
C LYS A 54 10.75 -7.52 8.65
N ARG A 55 11.20 -6.67 7.74
CA ARG A 55 12.61 -6.30 7.60
C ARG A 55 13.12 -5.48 8.78
N ASP A 56 12.28 -4.61 9.32
CA ASP A 56 12.59 -3.79 10.47
C ASP A 56 11.32 -3.64 11.31
N LYS A 57 11.46 -3.89 12.61
CA LYS A 57 10.34 -3.89 13.54
C LYS A 57 9.86 -2.47 13.89
N ASN A 58 10.70 -1.46 13.68
CA ASN A 58 10.40 -0.06 13.99
C ASN A 58 9.94 0.74 12.76
N MET A 59 9.93 0.11 11.57
CA MET A 59 9.51 0.78 10.34
C MET A 59 8.00 0.97 10.30
N LEU A 60 7.61 2.18 9.93
CA LEU A 60 6.24 2.55 9.60
C LEU A 60 6.06 2.40 8.09
N ALA A 61 4.93 1.87 7.64
CA ALA A 61 4.64 1.80 6.21
C ALA A 61 3.46 2.70 5.85
N LEU A 62 3.57 3.40 4.73
CA LEU A 62 2.42 3.99 4.04
C LEU A 62 2.09 3.13 2.82
N VAL A 63 0.80 2.82 2.65
CA VAL A 63 0.28 2.04 1.53
C VAL A 63 -0.68 2.90 0.76
N PHE A 64 -0.34 3.20 -0.49
CA PHE A 64 -1.10 4.11 -1.34
C PHE A 64 -2.06 3.33 -2.24
N HIS A 65 -3.31 3.78 -2.26
CA HIS A 65 -4.26 3.45 -3.30
C HIS A 65 -4.35 4.64 -4.26
N TRP A 66 -3.63 4.57 -5.37
CA TRP A 66 -3.60 5.64 -6.37
C TRP A 66 -4.92 5.72 -7.14
N ASP A 67 -5.30 6.93 -7.55
CA ASP A 67 -6.38 7.18 -8.50
C ASP A 67 -5.78 7.59 -9.85
N PRO A 68 -5.79 6.70 -10.86
CA PRO A 68 -5.26 7.00 -12.20
C PRO A 68 -5.95 8.20 -12.87
N ALA A 69 -7.21 8.50 -12.55
CA ALA A 69 -7.92 9.64 -13.10
C ALA A 69 -7.36 10.97 -12.59
N GLY A 70 -6.69 10.99 -11.44
CA GLY A 70 -5.99 12.19 -10.95
C GLY A 70 -4.71 12.51 -11.72
N PHE A 71 -4.09 11.51 -12.35
CA PHE A 71 -2.87 11.68 -13.13
C PHE A 71 -3.13 11.88 -14.61
N ASN A 72 -4.20 11.28 -15.15
CA ASN A 72 -4.42 11.19 -16.59
C ASN A 72 -5.63 12.01 -17.06
N ASP A 73 -5.61 12.40 -18.34
CA ASP A 73 -6.78 12.89 -19.04
C ASP A 73 -7.92 11.85 -18.95
N VAL A 74 -9.07 12.28 -18.48
CA VAL A 74 -10.31 11.49 -18.54
C VAL A 74 -11.39 12.31 -19.24
N ALA A 75 -12.40 11.65 -19.82
CA ALA A 75 -13.41 12.35 -20.65
C ALA A 75 -14.12 13.50 -19.91
N THR A 76 -14.27 13.39 -18.59
CA THR A 76 -14.88 14.41 -17.72
C THR A 76 -13.91 15.51 -17.27
N PHE A 77 -12.60 15.28 -17.38
CA PHE A 77 -11.53 16.21 -16.99
C PHE A 77 -10.41 16.21 -18.05
N PRO A 78 -10.62 16.88 -19.20
CA PRO A 78 -9.60 16.99 -20.24
C PRO A 78 -8.48 17.95 -19.84
N ASN A 79 -7.27 17.71 -20.35
CA ASN A 79 -6.03 18.44 -20.03
C ASN A 79 -5.62 18.33 -18.56
N ASN A 80 -5.80 17.14 -18.00
CA ASN A 80 -5.35 16.83 -16.65
C ASN A 80 -3.83 16.65 -16.61
N ARG A 81 -3.32 16.44 -15.40
CA ARG A 81 -1.91 16.50 -15.00
C ARG A 81 -0.89 15.76 -15.90
N ASN A 82 -1.28 14.75 -16.68
CA ASN A 82 -0.41 14.04 -17.65
C ASN A 82 0.18 14.95 -18.74
N ARG A 83 -0.39 16.15 -18.96
CA ARG A 83 0.16 17.16 -19.87
C ARG A 83 1.05 18.20 -19.18
N VAL A 84 1.13 18.17 -17.85
CA VAL A 84 1.91 19.11 -17.04
C VAL A 84 3.21 18.43 -16.59
N VAL A 85 4.34 19.01 -17.00
CA VAL A 85 5.66 18.50 -16.61
C VAL A 85 5.79 18.45 -15.09
N GLY A 86 6.17 17.28 -14.57
CA GLY A 86 6.36 17.06 -13.13
C GLY A 86 5.10 16.71 -12.33
N GLN A 87 3.90 16.67 -12.94
CA GLN A 87 2.68 16.24 -12.26
C GLN A 87 2.31 14.79 -12.58
N ASN A 88 3.19 13.87 -12.20
CA ASN A 88 3.04 12.44 -12.46
C ASN A 88 3.39 11.61 -11.22
N LEU A 89 3.09 10.31 -11.27
CA LEU A 89 3.37 9.39 -10.16
C LEU A 89 4.87 9.37 -9.78
N ALA A 90 5.78 9.50 -10.75
CA ALA A 90 7.21 9.51 -10.50
C ALA A 90 7.66 10.71 -9.63
N ALA A 91 7.02 11.87 -9.77
CA ALA A 91 7.29 13.02 -8.92
C ALA A 91 6.86 12.79 -7.47
N VAL A 92 5.72 12.13 -7.24
CA VAL A 92 5.26 11.75 -5.89
C VAL A 92 6.21 10.74 -5.25
N ILE A 93 6.62 9.72 -6.02
CA ILE A 93 7.62 8.73 -5.56
C ILE A 93 8.94 9.40 -5.22
N THR A 94 9.41 10.34 -6.06
CA THR A 94 10.66 11.07 -5.83
C THR A 94 10.57 11.86 -4.52
N ASN A 95 9.47 12.56 -4.28
CA ASN A 95 9.23 13.31 -3.05
C ASN A 95 9.22 12.42 -1.80
N LEU A 96 8.56 11.26 -1.86
CA LEU A 96 8.58 10.24 -0.81
C LEU A 96 10.01 9.77 -0.50
N THR A 97 10.75 9.36 -1.54
CA THR A 97 12.11 8.82 -1.38
C THR A 97 13.12 9.88 -0.92
N ALA A 98 12.96 11.14 -1.33
CA ALA A 98 13.76 12.26 -0.83
C ALA A 98 13.56 12.51 0.67
N SER A 99 12.40 12.14 1.21
CA SER A 99 12.11 12.14 2.66
C SER A 99 12.57 10.86 3.38
N GLY A 100 13.41 10.04 2.75
CA GLY A 100 13.96 8.82 3.34
C GLY A 100 13.06 7.60 3.25
N ALA A 101 11.96 7.66 2.49
CA ALA A 101 11.11 6.50 2.26
C ALA A 101 11.81 5.47 1.36
N ARG A 102 11.66 4.20 1.71
CA ARG A 102 12.03 3.09 0.82
C ARG A 102 10.81 2.63 0.05
N ASN A 103 10.93 2.62 -1.27
CA ASN A 103 9.89 2.23 -2.20
C ASN A 103 9.81 0.70 -2.39
N TYR A 104 8.60 0.16 -2.26
CA TYR A 104 8.22 -1.20 -2.61
C TYR A 104 7.07 -1.14 -3.62
N ASN A 105 7.41 -1.38 -4.88
CA ASN A 105 6.47 -1.49 -6.00
C ASN A 105 5.59 -0.25 -6.22
N ASN A 106 6.07 0.95 -5.89
CA ASN A 106 5.36 2.23 -6.02
C ASN A 106 4.04 2.33 -5.22
N ILE A 107 3.75 1.36 -4.35
CA ILE A 107 2.51 1.26 -3.59
C ILE A 107 2.82 1.34 -2.10
N ILE A 108 3.87 0.64 -1.64
CA ILE A 108 4.23 0.56 -0.24
C ILE A 108 5.53 1.33 -0.02
N PHE A 109 5.54 2.20 0.99
CA PHE A 109 6.70 3.02 1.33
C PHE A 109 7.00 2.87 2.81
N THR A 110 8.17 2.32 3.15
CA THR A 110 8.59 2.23 4.56
C THR A 110 9.46 3.41 4.94
N PHE A 111 9.19 3.99 6.11
CA PHE A 111 9.95 5.07 6.69
C PHE A 111 10.76 4.58 7.89
N PRO A 112 11.97 5.11 8.12
CA PRO A 112 12.79 4.69 9.24
C PRO A 112 12.21 5.11 10.59
N ASN A 113 11.39 6.16 10.63
CA ASN A 113 10.70 6.65 11.83
C ASN A 113 9.55 7.62 11.47
N GLY A 114 8.76 8.00 12.47
CA GLY A 114 7.66 8.96 12.31
C GLY A 114 8.10 10.36 11.92
N ALA A 115 9.31 10.80 12.30
CA ALA A 115 9.84 12.11 11.91
C ALA A 115 10.06 12.22 10.40
N SER A 116 10.43 11.12 9.73
CA SER A 116 10.58 11.06 8.28
C SER A 116 9.22 11.18 7.57
N ILE A 117 8.17 10.59 8.14
CA ILE A 117 6.78 10.82 7.66
C ILE A 117 6.40 12.28 7.85
N GLY A 118 6.65 12.87 9.03
CA GLY A 118 6.37 14.27 9.30
C GLY A 118 7.08 15.23 8.34
N THR A 119 8.36 14.95 8.04
CA THR A 119 9.15 15.69 7.04
C THR A 119 8.50 15.58 5.66
N TRP A 120 8.10 14.38 5.26
CA TRP A 120 7.38 14.19 4.00
C TRP A 120 6.06 14.97 3.95
N LYS A 121 5.25 14.95 5.03
CA LYS A 121 3.99 15.75 5.09
C LYS A 121 4.28 17.23 4.80
N GLN A 122 5.33 17.80 5.39
CA GLN A 122 5.72 19.20 5.17
C GLN A 122 6.19 19.47 3.74
N GLN A 123 6.85 18.50 3.11
CA GLN A 123 7.34 18.62 1.74
C GLN A 123 6.25 18.52 0.68
N ILE A 124 5.06 17.99 1.01
CA ILE A 124 3.93 17.93 0.07
C ILE A 124 3.59 19.33 -0.43
N ASP A 125 3.39 20.28 0.49
CA ASP A 125 2.91 21.62 0.14
C ASP A 125 4.00 22.44 -0.58
N THR A 126 5.27 22.12 -0.35
CA THR A 126 6.40 22.82 -0.97
C THR A 126 6.72 22.27 -2.37
N ASN A 127 6.74 20.94 -2.52
CA ASN A 127 7.32 20.30 -3.70
C ASN A 127 6.26 19.74 -4.67
N ILE A 128 5.10 19.32 -4.15
CA ILE A 128 4.04 18.68 -4.92
C ILE A 128 2.64 19.14 -4.48
N PRO A 129 2.36 20.45 -4.31
CA PRO A 129 1.07 20.92 -3.77
C PRO A 129 -0.13 20.46 -4.60
N TRP A 130 0.09 20.13 -5.88
CA TRP A 130 -0.93 19.62 -6.80
C TRP A 130 -1.51 18.25 -6.44
N VAL A 131 -0.91 17.50 -5.50
CA VAL A 131 -1.46 16.23 -5.01
C VAL A 131 -2.58 16.43 -3.99
N ARG A 132 -2.68 17.62 -3.40
CA ARG A 132 -3.80 17.99 -2.53
C ARG A 132 -5.11 17.97 -3.30
N SER A 133 -6.18 17.67 -2.58
CA SER A 133 -7.54 17.72 -3.08
C SER A 133 -7.83 19.10 -3.65
N GLN A 134 -8.41 19.12 -4.84
CA GLN A 134 -8.68 20.34 -5.59
C GLN A 134 -10.11 20.31 -6.11
N THR A 135 -10.79 21.44 -5.99
CA THR A 135 -12.15 21.57 -6.50
C THR A 135 -12.20 21.27 -7.99
N ARG A 136 -13.05 20.31 -8.38
CA ARG A 136 -13.26 19.89 -9.78
C ARG A 136 -12.03 19.30 -10.45
N ILE A 137 -11.09 18.74 -9.70
CA ILE A 137 -10.00 17.93 -10.25
C ILE A 137 -9.98 16.60 -9.49
N PRO A 138 -9.96 15.44 -10.18
CA PRO A 138 -9.82 14.17 -9.50
C PRO A 138 -8.57 14.14 -8.63
N ASN A 139 -8.71 13.54 -7.46
CA ASN A 139 -7.58 13.30 -6.58
C ASN A 139 -6.64 12.29 -7.23
N VAL A 140 -5.36 12.38 -6.91
CA VAL A 140 -4.35 11.44 -7.39
C VAL A 140 -4.27 10.18 -6.51
N ILE A 141 -4.94 10.22 -5.36
CA ILE A 141 -4.93 9.21 -4.32
C ILE A 141 -6.37 9.01 -3.86
N HIS A 142 -6.83 7.76 -3.85
CA HIS A 142 -8.10 7.38 -3.24
C HIS A 142 -7.97 7.28 -1.73
N THR A 143 -6.98 6.52 -1.26
CA THR A 143 -6.69 6.35 0.17
C THR A 143 -5.20 6.14 0.41
N VAL A 144 -4.73 6.53 1.60
CA VAL A 144 -3.44 6.13 2.13
C VAL A 144 -3.64 5.51 3.49
N MET A 145 -3.06 4.33 3.69
CA MET A 145 -3.12 3.63 4.95
C MET A 145 -1.75 3.62 5.60
N ARG A 146 -1.67 4.07 6.84
CA ARG A 146 -0.50 3.89 7.68
C ARG A 146 -0.59 2.55 8.38
N ILE A 147 0.47 1.76 8.27
CA ILE A 147 0.64 0.50 8.99
C ILE A 147 1.72 0.70 10.04
N ASN A 148 1.32 0.59 11.30
CA ASN A 148 2.21 0.62 12.46
C ASN A 148 2.35 -0.80 13.00
N ARG A 149 3.53 -1.16 13.47
CA ARG A 149 3.67 -2.38 14.29
C ARG A 149 3.27 -2.05 15.72
N VAL A 150 2.42 -2.88 16.31
CA VAL A 150 2.02 -2.72 17.71
C VAL A 150 3.22 -3.08 18.59
N THR A 151 3.55 -2.22 19.54
CA THR A 151 4.55 -2.49 20.57
C THR A 151 3.82 -2.98 21.82
N GLU A 152 4.30 -4.06 22.44
CA GLU A 152 3.71 -4.53 23.70
C GLU A 152 4.08 -3.56 24.82
N CYS A 153 3.06 -2.97 25.47
CA CYS A 153 3.21 -1.94 26.49
C CYS A 153 4.10 -2.37 27.67
N ASP A 154 4.10 -3.66 28.00
CA ASP A 154 4.76 -4.16 29.22
C ASP A 154 6.22 -4.57 29.01
N THR A 155 6.65 -4.78 27.76
CA THR A 155 7.99 -5.31 27.45
C THR A 155 8.78 -4.42 26.50
N GLY A 156 8.15 -3.41 25.88
CA GLY A 156 8.75 -2.64 24.79
C GLY A 156 9.12 -3.50 23.57
N THR A 157 8.70 -4.77 23.55
CA THR A 157 9.03 -5.71 22.48
C THR A 157 8.04 -5.51 21.34
N PRO A 158 8.50 -5.39 20.08
CA PRO A 158 7.59 -5.26 18.96
C PRO A 158 6.78 -6.54 18.77
N SER A 159 5.46 -6.42 18.84
CA SER A 159 4.53 -7.51 18.62
C SER A 159 4.57 -7.98 17.16
N SER A 160 3.88 -9.08 16.91
CA SER A 160 3.63 -9.56 15.55
C SER A 160 2.36 -8.94 14.92
N ALA A 161 1.61 -8.16 15.71
CA ALA A 161 0.40 -7.45 15.32
C ALA A 161 0.68 -6.09 14.65
N PHE A 162 -0.28 -5.65 13.85
CA PHE A 162 -0.24 -4.38 13.14
C PHE A 162 -1.46 -3.54 13.50
N ASP A 163 -1.27 -2.24 13.54
CA ASP A 163 -2.32 -1.24 13.61
C ASP A 163 -2.45 -0.58 12.23
N LEU A 164 -3.69 -0.41 11.77
CA LEU A 164 -4.03 0.15 10.46
C LEU A 164 -4.81 1.43 10.67
N GLU A 165 -4.27 2.53 10.14
CA GLU A 165 -4.83 3.87 10.34
C GLU A 165 -5.02 4.55 8.99
N ASP A 166 -6.19 5.16 8.79
CA ASP A 166 -6.41 6.04 7.65
C ASP A 166 -5.51 7.27 7.78
N PHE A 167 -4.68 7.49 6.77
CA PHE A 167 -3.73 8.58 6.68
C PHE A 167 -4.03 9.49 5.49
N SER A 168 -5.23 9.41 4.93
CA SER A 168 -5.64 10.16 3.74
C SER A 168 -5.86 11.65 4.03
N ASP A 169 -6.04 12.02 5.31
CA ASP A 169 -6.23 13.40 5.78
C ASP A 169 -5.09 14.35 5.36
N VAL A 170 -3.89 13.82 5.17
CA VAL A 170 -2.71 14.56 4.69
C VAL A 170 -2.88 15.12 3.28
N PHE A 171 -3.90 14.70 2.53
CA PHE A 171 -4.17 15.21 1.18
C PHE A 171 -5.37 16.15 1.09
N ASN A 172 -6.07 16.37 2.20
CA ASN A 172 -7.18 17.31 2.26
C ASN A 172 -6.70 18.76 2.34
#